data_AF-A0A952TPW2-F1
#
_entry.id   AF-A0A952TPW2-F1
#
_cell.length_a   1.000
_cell.length_b   1.000
_cell.length_c   1.000
_cell.angle_alpha   90.00
_cell.angle_beta   90.00
_cell.angle_gamma   90.00
#
_symmetry.space_group_name_H-M   'P 1'
#
loop_
_entity.id
_entity.type
_entity.pdbx_description
1 polymer ?
#
loop_
_entity_poly.entity_id
_entity_poly.type
_entity_poly.pdbx_seq_one_letter_code
_entity_poly.pdbx_strand_id
1 'polypeptide(L)'
;MSAFAHAASVTGVVKVKEGARYLQLPESTALFEMRPSTEEAKRNLERLADQDFYQGQGEFFGTVFLVQTVDFVGLYSLLGPWHSKQDRALVTFESYNTLSIFNPRTLGYDRVAMFDYSVAPDTGSRWKIFVSGAQSVSIATMKIERERLVLQFINLDTGAFEKPLELVRKNP
;
A
#
# COMPACT_ATOMS: atom_id res chain seq x y z
N MET A 1 23.61 27.31 -16.23
CA MET A 1 23.75 25.94 -15.68
C MET A 1 22.66 25.79 -14.61
N SER A 2 21.53 25.16 -14.94
CA SER A 2 20.47 24.94 -13.96
C SER A 2 20.89 23.78 -13.05
N ALA A 3 20.97 24.07 -11.75
CA ALA A 3 21.03 23.01 -10.75
C ALA A 3 19.73 22.21 -10.86
N PHE A 4 19.82 20.95 -11.25
CA PHE A 4 18.73 20.01 -11.09
C PHE A 4 18.52 19.83 -9.58
N ALA A 5 17.55 20.54 -9.02
CA ALA A 5 17.06 20.23 -7.69
C ALA A 5 16.49 18.80 -7.78
N HIS A 6 17.10 17.87 -7.05
CA HIS A 6 16.50 16.56 -6.84
C HIS A 6 15.09 16.78 -6.27
N ALA A 7 14.07 16.24 -6.94
CA ALA A 7 12.71 16.26 -6.44
C ALA A 7 12.71 15.62 -5.04
N ALA A 8 12.43 16.42 -4.02
CA ALA A 8 12.41 15.94 -2.65
C ALA A 8 11.33 14.85 -2.52
N SER A 9 11.62 13.77 -1.79
CA SER A 9 10.58 12.80 -1.45
C SER A 9 9.54 13.50 -0.58
N VAL A 10 8.29 13.45 -1.00
CA VAL A 10 7.14 14.05 -0.31
C VAL A 10 6.28 12.93 0.24
N THR A 11 5.83 13.10 1.48
CA THR A 11 4.91 12.18 2.15
C THR A 11 3.66 12.91 2.62
N GLY A 12 2.55 12.21 2.76
CA GLY A 12 1.32 12.76 3.30
C GLY A 12 0.13 11.83 3.16
N VAL A 13 -1.03 12.30 3.64
CA VAL A 13 -2.30 11.58 3.53
C VAL A 13 -3.10 12.13 2.36
N VAL A 14 -3.63 11.23 1.54
CA VAL A 14 -4.53 11.54 0.44
C VAL A 14 -5.91 11.87 1.00
N LYS A 15 -6.47 12.98 0.54
CA LYS A 15 -7.87 13.35 0.74
C LYS A 15 -8.59 13.37 -0.59
N VAL A 16 -9.79 12.83 -0.65
CA VAL A 16 -10.62 12.86 -1.86
C VAL A 16 -11.81 13.78 -1.64
N LYS A 17 -11.93 14.83 -2.47
CA LYS A 17 -13.05 15.77 -2.45
C LYS A 17 -13.54 15.98 -3.88
N GLU A 18 -14.84 15.77 -4.10
CA GLU A 18 -15.49 15.98 -5.41
C GLU A 18 -14.79 15.25 -6.58
N GLY A 19 -14.18 14.09 -6.30
CA GLY A 19 -13.44 13.28 -7.28
C GLY A 19 -11.98 13.71 -7.51
N ALA A 20 -11.57 14.88 -7.01
CA ALA A 20 -10.19 15.33 -7.01
C ALA A 20 -9.42 14.81 -5.79
N ARG A 21 -8.11 14.65 -5.94
CA ARG A 21 -7.20 14.17 -4.90
C ARG A 21 -6.34 15.31 -4.39
N TYR A 22 -6.18 15.34 -3.08
CA TYR A 22 -5.39 16.34 -2.39
C TYR A 22 -4.38 15.65 -1.48
N LEU A 23 -3.20 16.22 -1.38
CA LEU A 23 -2.20 15.81 -0.42
C LEU A 23 -2.30 16.69 0.81
N GLN A 24 -2.43 16.06 1.98
CA GLN A 24 -2.27 16.69 3.28
C GLN A 24 -0.90 16.30 3.84
N LEU A 25 -0.02 17.27 4.03
CA LEU A 25 1.30 17.03 4.60
C LEU A 25 1.20 16.70 6.10
N PRO A 26 2.19 15.97 6.66
CA PRO A 26 2.29 15.77 8.10
C PRO A 26 2.21 17.12 8.84
N GLU A 27 1.48 17.14 9.94
CA GLU A 27 1.33 18.32 10.82
C GLU A 27 0.70 19.56 10.17
N SER A 28 0.17 19.44 8.94
CA SER A 28 -0.50 20.53 8.22
C SER A 28 -1.98 20.25 8.05
N THR A 29 -2.81 21.29 8.13
CA THR A 29 -4.23 21.23 7.74
C THR A 29 -4.47 21.69 6.32
N ALA A 30 -3.43 22.17 5.62
CA ALA A 30 -3.53 22.62 4.24
C ALA A 30 -3.68 21.42 3.30
N LEU A 31 -4.40 21.64 2.20
CA LEU A 31 -4.62 20.65 1.16
C LEU A 31 -4.02 21.15 -0.15
N PHE A 32 -3.19 20.32 -0.76
CA PHE A 32 -2.57 20.59 -2.05
C PHE A 32 -3.21 19.71 -3.12
N GLU A 33 -3.80 20.29 -4.15
CA GLU A 33 -4.41 19.52 -5.24
C GLU A 33 -3.31 18.71 -5.95
N MET A 34 -3.46 17.39 -5.98
CA MET A 34 -2.52 16.48 -6.62
C MET A 34 -2.82 16.41 -8.12
N ARG A 35 -1.92 16.94 -8.95
CA ARG A 35 -2.02 16.85 -10.41
C ARG A 35 -0.89 15.99 -10.96
N PRO A 36 -1.17 15.03 -11.85
CA PRO A 36 -0.11 14.21 -12.43
C PRO A 36 0.70 14.99 -13.48
N SER A 37 2.02 14.82 -13.50
CA SER A 37 2.88 15.25 -14.61
C SER A 37 3.15 14.15 -15.64
N THR A 38 2.81 12.91 -15.32
CA THR A 38 2.99 11.75 -16.19
C THR A 38 1.73 10.89 -16.24
N GLU A 39 1.55 10.13 -17.33
CA GLU A 39 0.44 9.17 -17.43
C GLU A 39 0.52 8.04 -16.38
N GLU A 40 1.73 7.71 -15.93
CA GLU A 40 1.91 6.75 -14.84
C GLU A 40 1.44 7.31 -13.50
N ALA A 41 1.87 8.52 -13.15
CA ALA A 41 1.37 9.22 -11.97
C ALA A 41 -0.15 9.35 -12.02
N LYS A 42 -0.72 9.69 -13.19
CA LYS A 42 -2.17 9.78 -13.37
C LYS A 42 -2.87 8.46 -13.01
N ARG A 43 -2.45 7.34 -13.59
CA ARG A 43 -3.02 6.02 -13.30
C ARG A 43 -2.89 5.62 -11.83
N ASN A 44 -1.74 5.92 -11.21
CA ASN A 44 -1.51 5.59 -9.81
C ASN A 44 -2.34 6.46 -8.87
N LEU A 45 -2.43 7.78 -9.13
CA LEU A 45 -3.30 8.69 -8.39
C LEU A 45 -4.75 8.27 -8.49
N GLU A 46 -5.26 7.94 -9.68
CA GLU A 46 -6.65 7.50 -9.91
C GLU A 46 -7.07 6.29 -9.05
N ARG A 47 -6.10 5.53 -8.55
CA ARG A 47 -6.32 4.35 -7.69
C ARG A 47 -6.28 4.66 -6.20
N LEU A 48 -5.70 5.80 -5.80
CA LEU A 48 -5.65 6.22 -4.40
C LEU A 48 -7.03 6.65 -3.93
N ALA A 49 -7.38 6.21 -2.72
CA ALA A 49 -8.62 6.51 -2.03
C ALA A 49 -8.40 7.54 -0.91
N ASP A 50 -9.50 8.02 -0.33
CA ASP A 50 -9.43 8.88 0.86
C ASP A 50 -8.74 8.14 2.01
N GLN A 51 -7.91 8.87 2.76
CA GLN A 51 -7.05 8.39 3.85
C GLN A 51 -5.83 7.56 3.44
N ASP A 52 -5.67 7.16 2.17
CA ASP A 52 -4.46 6.46 1.75
C ASP A 52 -3.22 7.31 2.05
N PHE A 53 -2.14 6.70 2.50
CA PHE A 53 -0.85 7.35 2.62
C PHE A 53 -0.14 7.37 1.27
N TYR A 54 0.48 8.50 0.94
CA TYR A 54 1.26 8.71 -0.26
C TYR A 54 2.71 8.98 0.11
N GLN A 55 3.63 8.37 -0.63
CA GLN A 55 5.04 8.73 -0.69
C GLN A 55 5.51 8.70 -2.14
N GLY A 56 6.16 9.77 -2.58
CA GLY A 56 6.70 9.84 -3.94
C GLY A 56 7.45 11.14 -4.19
N GLN A 57 7.57 11.51 -5.47
CA GLN A 57 8.27 12.72 -5.91
C GLN A 57 7.32 13.69 -6.63
N GLY A 58 7.60 14.98 -6.48
CA GLY A 58 6.87 16.03 -7.17
C GLY A 58 7.32 17.43 -6.76
N GLU A 59 6.61 18.44 -7.26
CA GLU A 59 6.92 19.85 -7.04
C GLU A 59 5.67 20.64 -6.63
N PHE A 60 5.84 21.62 -5.73
CA PHE A 60 4.74 22.48 -5.29
C PHE A 60 4.68 23.78 -6.10
N PHE A 61 3.48 24.12 -6.58
CA PHE A 61 3.15 25.37 -7.25
C PHE A 61 1.95 26.01 -6.53
N GLY A 62 2.24 26.75 -5.45
CA GLY A 62 1.19 27.30 -4.59
C GLY A 62 0.37 26.19 -3.93
N THR A 63 -0.91 26.08 -4.29
CA THR A 63 -1.84 25.06 -3.76
C THR A 63 -1.90 23.79 -4.60
N VAL A 64 -1.06 23.67 -5.63
CA VAL A 64 -0.98 22.49 -6.50
C VAL A 64 0.30 21.73 -6.20
N PHE A 65 0.20 20.41 -6.02
CA PHE A 65 1.33 19.50 -5.99
C PHE A 65 1.37 18.70 -7.30
N LEU A 66 2.38 18.97 -8.12
CA LEU A 66 2.59 18.30 -9.39
C LEU A 66 3.35 16.98 -9.16
N VAL A 67 2.62 15.88 -9.19
CA VAL A 67 3.08 14.53 -8.88
C VAL A 67 3.86 13.96 -10.07
N GLN A 68 5.12 13.62 -9.85
CA GLN A 68 5.99 12.95 -10.82
C GLN A 68 5.96 11.44 -10.67
N THR A 69 6.08 10.94 -9.43
CA THR A 69 6.06 9.51 -9.12
C THR A 69 5.17 9.19 -7.92
N VAL A 70 4.75 7.93 -7.85
CA VAL A 70 4.15 7.31 -6.66
C VAL A 70 5.04 6.13 -6.32
N ASP A 71 5.83 6.24 -5.25
CA ASP A 71 6.86 5.25 -4.94
C ASP A 71 6.30 4.21 -3.96
N PHE A 72 5.67 4.69 -2.89
CA PHE A 72 5.01 3.86 -1.89
C PHE A 72 3.65 4.42 -1.50
N VAL A 73 2.77 3.52 -1.09
CA VAL A 73 1.43 3.85 -0.64
C VAL A 73 1.09 3.07 0.63
N GLY A 74 0.32 3.68 1.51
CA GLY A 74 -0.34 2.99 2.62
C GLY A 74 -1.83 2.92 2.31
N LEU A 75 -2.36 1.72 2.04
CA LEU A 75 -3.76 1.59 1.64
C LEU A 75 -4.65 1.53 2.87
N TYR A 76 -5.51 2.54 3.07
CA TYR A 76 -6.47 2.57 4.18
C TYR A 76 -7.42 1.38 4.12
N SER A 77 -7.79 0.97 2.91
CA SER A 77 -8.61 -0.22 2.67
C SER A 77 -7.98 -1.54 3.15
N LEU A 78 -6.67 -1.59 3.44
CA LEU A 78 -6.04 -2.78 4.03
C LEU A 78 -6.21 -2.86 5.55
N LEU A 79 -6.36 -1.74 6.25
CA LEU A 79 -6.24 -1.72 7.70
C LEU A 79 -7.26 -2.62 8.42
N GLY A 80 -6.81 -3.26 9.49
CA GLY A 80 -7.61 -4.15 10.31
C GLY A 80 -7.57 -5.63 9.86
N PRO A 81 -8.51 -6.45 10.37
CA PRO A 81 -8.42 -7.90 10.30
C PRO A 81 -8.93 -8.49 8.98
N TRP A 82 -8.20 -9.49 8.49
CA TRP A 82 -8.55 -10.30 7.33
C TRP A 82 -8.37 -11.80 7.62
N HIS A 83 -9.35 -12.61 7.22
CA HIS A 83 -9.34 -14.04 7.45
C HIS A 83 -8.90 -14.78 6.20
N SER A 84 -7.92 -15.67 6.34
CA SER A 84 -7.52 -16.59 5.29
C SER A 84 -8.58 -17.65 5.03
N LYS A 85 -8.94 -17.83 3.75
CA LYS A 85 -9.86 -18.89 3.32
C LYS A 85 -9.23 -20.28 3.39
N GLN A 86 -7.90 -20.37 3.33
CA GLN A 86 -7.16 -21.62 3.17
C GLN A 86 -6.90 -22.33 4.51
N ASP A 87 -6.49 -21.58 5.52
CA ASP A 87 -5.90 -22.15 6.74
C ASP A 87 -6.46 -21.57 8.05
N ARG A 88 -7.47 -20.69 7.98
CA ARG A 88 -8.07 -19.98 9.12
C ARG A 88 -7.11 -19.03 9.85
N ALA A 89 -5.97 -18.70 9.25
CA ALA A 89 -5.11 -17.64 9.78
C ALA A 89 -5.85 -16.30 9.77
N LEU A 90 -5.58 -15.48 10.79
CA LEU A 90 -6.00 -14.09 10.88
C LEU A 90 -4.78 -13.21 10.57
N VAL A 91 -4.89 -12.42 9.51
CA VAL A 91 -3.89 -11.42 9.12
C VAL A 91 -4.47 -10.05 9.46
N THR A 92 -3.83 -9.29 10.34
CA THR A 92 -4.27 -7.95 10.72
C THR A 92 -3.26 -6.94 10.23
N PHE A 93 -3.68 -5.98 9.40
CA PHE A 93 -2.86 -4.84 9.03
C PHE A 93 -3.01 -3.77 10.12
N GLU A 94 -2.04 -3.72 11.03
CA GLU A 94 -2.08 -2.88 12.24
C GLU A 94 -1.87 -1.39 11.90
N SER A 95 -1.03 -1.13 10.90
CA SER A 95 -0.68 0.21 10.40
C SER A 95 -0.39 0.13 8.90
N TYR A 96 0.03 1.25 8.28
CA TYR A 96 0.43 1.27 6.88
C TYR A 96 1.72 0.52 6.54
N ASN A 97 2.45 0.07 7.55
CA ASN A 97 3.74 -0.59 7.39
C ASN A 97 3.94 -1.82 8.28
N THR A 98 2.95 -2.20 9.10
CA THR A 98 3.06 -3.34 10.01
C THR A 98 1.82 -4.21 9.90
N LEU A 99 2.04 -5.52 9.83
CA LEU A 99 0.99 -6.52 9.90
C LEU A 99 1.31 -7.58 10.96
N SER A 100 0.28 -8.22 11.46
CA SER A 100 0.37 -9.34 12.37
C SER A 100 -0.33 -10.57 11.80
N ILE A 101 0.21 -11.76 12.07
CA ILE A 101 -0.39 -13.03 11.67
C ILE A 101 -0.59 -13.89 12.90
N PHE A 102 -1.84 -14.26 13.14
CA PHE A 102 -2.24 -15.27 14.10
C PHE A 102 -2.66 -16.55 13.36
N ASN A 103 -2.01 -17.68 13.68
CA ASN A 103 -2.35 -18.98 13.11
C ASN A 103 -2.86 -19.93 14.20
N PRO A 104 -4.14 -20.32 14.19
CA PRO A 104 -4.69 -21.20 15.23
C PRO A 104 -4.12 -22.62 15.21
N ARG A 105 -3.41 -23.02 14.13
CA ARG A 105 -2.81 -24.36 13.99
C ARG A 105 -1.43 -24.48 14.62
N THR A 106 -0.78 -23.37 14.96
CA THR A 106 0.46 -23.43 15.74
C THR A 106 0.11 -23.62 17.20
N LEU A 107 0.55 -24.73 17.80
CA LEU A 107 0.20 -25.23 19.15
C LEU A 107 0.49 -24.26 20.32
N GLY A 108 1.00 -23.05 20.06
CA GLY A 108 1.07 -21.95 21.02
C GLY A 108 0.08 -20.88 20.62
N TYR A 109 -1.06 -20.80 21.32
CA TYR A 109 -2.09 -19.77 21.17
C TYR A 109 -1.57 -18.33 21.39
N ASP A 110 -0.31 -18.18 21.83
CA ASP A 110 0.31 -16.90 22.20
C ASP A 110 1.26 -16.32 21.13
N ARG A 111 1.45 -16.98 19.98
CA ARG A 111 2.42 -16.50 18.98
C ARG A 111 1.74 -15.69 17.87
N VAL A 112 1.64 -14.39 18.11
CA VAL A 112 1.40 -13.39 17.07
C VAL A 112 2.74 -13.07 16.41
N ALA A 113 2.88 -13.39 15.12
CA ALA A 113 4.06 -13.02 14.36
C ALA A 113 3.84 -11.63 13.74
N MET A 114 4.76 -10.70 14.01
CA MET A 114 4.73 -9.36 13.43
C MET A 114 5.68 -9.26 12.24
N PHE A 115 5.25 -8.53 11.22
CA PHE A 115 5.99 -8.31 10.00
C PHE A 115 5.88 -6.86 9.58
N ASP A 116 6.95 -6.33 9.02
CA ASP A 116 6.89 -5.06 8.33
C ASP A 116 6.47 -5.30 6.89
N TYR A 117 5.77 -4.34 6.29
CA TYR A 117 5.43 -4.40 4.89
C TYR A 117 5.45 -3.02 4.23
N SER A 118 5.58 -3.02 2.91
CA SER A 118 5.42 -1.82 2.10
C SER A 118 4.63 -2.16 0.84
N VAL A 119 3.89 -1.17 0.33
CA VAL A 119 3.09 -1.32 -0.89
C VAL A 119 3.55 -0.29 -1.90
N ALA A 120 3.75 -0.73 -3.14
CA ALA A 120 4.13 0.11 -4.27
C ALA A 120 3.18 -0.15 -5.45
N PRO A 121 3.04 0.81 -6.39
CA PRO A 121 2.36 0.53 -7.65
C PRO A 121 2.95 -0.69 -8.37
N ASP A 122 2.08 -1.46 -8.99
CA ASP A 122 2.44 -2.49 -9.95
C ASP A 122 1.66 -2.26 -11.26
N THR A 123 1.90 -3.11 -12.25
CA THR A 123 1.24 -3.05 -13.55
C THR A 123 -0.28 -3.20 -13.46
N GLY A 124 -1.00 -2.41 -14.27
CA GLY A 124 -2.46 -2.45 -14.36
C GLY A 124 -3.15 -1.96 -13.07
N SER A 125 -4.09 -2.76 -12.56
CA SER A 125 -4.87 -2.47 -11.35
C SER A 125 -4.31 -3.14 -10.08
N ARG A 126 -3.08 -3.65 -10.14
CA ARG A 126 -2.45 -4.39 -9.03
C ARG A 126 -1.46 -3.53 -8.27
N TRP A 127 -1.34 -3.83 -6.99
CA TRP A 127 -0.28 -3.31 -6.14
C TRP A 127 0.78 -4.39 -5.97
N LYS A 128 2.02 -4.00 -5.68
CA LYS A 128 3.06 -4.91 -5.21
C LYS A 128 3.18 -4.74 -3.71
N ILE A 129 3.22 -5.85 -2.98
CA ILE A 129 3.48 -5.84 -1.54
C ILE A 129 4.78 -6.58 -1.28
N PHE A 130 5.62 -5.96 -0.45
CA PHE A 130 6.83 -6.53 0.09
C PHE A 130 6.58 -6.77 1.57
N VAL A 131 6.74 -8.00 2.04
CA VAL A 131 6.57 -8.37 3.45
C VAL A 131 7.91 -8.84 3.97
N SER A 132 8.41 -8.19 5.02
CA SER A 132 9.70 -8.47 5.63
C SER A 132 9.49 -9.11 7.00
N GLY A 133 10.01 -10.33 7.16
CA GLY A 133 10.15 -11.00 8.46
C GLY A 133 11.59 -10.95 8.96
N ALA A 134 11.87 -11.62 10.08
CA ALA A 134 13.19 -11.62 10.71
C ALA A 134 14.33 -12.20 9.82
N GLN A 135 14.01 -13.00 8.80
CA GLN A 135 15.01 -13.74 8.01
C GLN A 135 14.73 -13.74 6.50
N SER A 136 13.59 -13.22 6.04
CA SER A 136 13.22 -13.27 4.63
C SER A 136 12.31 -12.12 4.23
N VAL A 137 12.37 -11.77 2.94
CA VAL A 137 11.44 -10.85 2.29
C VAL A 137 10.61 -11.66 1.29
N SER A 138 9.29 -11.58 1.41
CA SER A 138 8.35 -12.14 0.45
C SER A 138 7.80 -11.03 -0.45
N ILE A 139 7.68 -11.32 -1.74
CA ILE A 139 7.12 -10.39 -2.73
C ILE A 139 5.85 -11.00 -3.30
N ALA A 140 4.76 -10.23 -3.31
CA ALA A 140 3.51 -10.64 -3.94
C ALA A 140 2.91 -9.52 -4.77
N THR A 141 2.17 -9.91 -5.81
CA THR A 141 1.18 -9.00 -6.41
C THR A 141 -0.10 -9.07 -5.60
N MET A 142 -0.75 -7.92 -5.43
CA MET A 142 -1.89 -7.70 -4.56
C MET A 142 -3.04 -7.09 -5.34
N LYS A 143 -4.22 -7.68 -5.19
CA LYS A 143 -5.48 -7.14 -5.69
C LYS A 143 -6.48 -7.05 -4.55
N ILE A 144 -7.09 -5.87 -4.39
CA ILE A 144 -8.11 -5.62 -3.37
C ILE A 144 -9.43 -5.34 -4.10
N GLU A 145 -10.47 -6.08 -3.74
CA GLU A 145 -11.81 -5.98 -4.28
C GLU A 145 -12.83 -5.99 -3.13
N ARG A 146 -13.21 -4.80 -2.66
CA ARG A 146 -14.12 -4.62 -1.51
C ARG A 146 -13.61 -5.41 -0.29
N GLU A 147 -14.28 -6.51 0.03
CA GLU A 147 -14.02 -7.37 1.19
C GLU A 147 -13.10 -8.56 0.86
N ARG A 148 -12.46 -8.58 -0.32
CA ARG A 148 -11.54 -9.64 -0.76
C ARG A 148 -10.17 -9.08 -1.10
N LEU A 149 -9.14 -9.71 -0.56
CA LEU A 149 -7.73 -9.44 -0.84
C LEU A 149 -7.10 -10.72 -1.39
N VAL A 150 -6.50 -10.63 -2.59
CA VAL A 150 -5.80 -11.74 -3.23
C VAL A 150 -4.31 -11.39 -3.31
N LEU A 151 -3.49 -12.26 -2.74
CA LEU A 151 -2.04 -12.16 -2.74
C LEU A 151 -1.45 -13.30 -3.56
N GLN A 152 -0.68 -12.95 -4.58
CA GLN A 152 -0.03 -13.89 -5.47
C GLN A 152 1.48 -13.77 -5.29
N PHE A 153 2.04 -14.65 -4.44
CA PHE A 153 3.47 -14.67 -4.11
C PHE A 153 4.30 -15.19 -5.28
N ILE A 154 5.53 -14.67 -5.37
CA ILE A 154 6.56 -15.08 -6.31
C ILE A 154 7.61 -15.85 -5.53
N ASN A 155 7.89 -17.08 -5.94
CA ASN A 155 9.04 -17.82 -5.45
C ASN A 155 10.32 -17.21 -6.04
N LEU A 156 11.16 -16.61 -5.20
CA LEU A 156 12.30 -15.83 -5.66
C LEU A 156 13.44 -16.68 -6.24
N ASP A 157 13.49 -17.97 -5.91
CA ASP A 157 14.51 -18.89 -6.42
C ASP A 157 14.19 -19.38 -7.84
N THR A 158 12.90 -19.60 -8.12
CA THR A 158 12.43 -20.19 -9.40
C THR A 158 11.75 -19.19 -10.33
N GLY A 159 11.36 -18.02 -9.82
CA GLY A 159 10.52 -17.05 -10.52
C GLY A 159 9.07 -17.49 -10.71
N ALA A 160 8.69 -18.67 -10.21
CA ALA A 160 7.34 -19.21 -10.35
C ALA A 160 6.35 -18.52 -9.39
N PHE A 161 5.10 -18.40 -9.82
CA PHE A 161 4.02 -17.97 -8.95
C PHE A 161 3.53 -19.12 -8.07
N GLU A 162 3.33 -18.85 -6.79
CA GLU A 162 2.75 -19.81 -5.86
C GLU A 162 1.23 -19.91 -6.03
N LYS A 163 0.53 -20.68 -5.17
CA LYS A 163 -0.94 -20.60 -5.16
C LYS A 163 -1.37 -19.27 -4.51
N PRO A 164 -2.37 -18.55 -5.05
CA PRO A 164 -2.82 -17.31 -4.43
C PRO A 164 -3.36 -17.55 -3.02
N LEU A 165 -2.95 -16.70 -2.08
CA LEU A 165 -3.54 -16.56 -0.76
C LEU A 165 -4.76 -15.64 -0.88
N GLU A 166 -5.90 -16.08 -0.34
CA GLU A 166 -7.14 -15.33 -0.39
C GLU A 166 -7.56 -14.96 1.03
N LEU A 167 -7.62 -13.66 1.26
CA LEU A 167 -8.04 -13.07 2.52
C LEU A 167 -9.40 -12.40 2.34
N VAL A 168 -10.27 -12.52 3.34
CA VAL A 168 -11.58 -11.87 3.35
C VAL A 168 -11.83 -11.14 4.66
N ARG A 169 -12.48 -9.98 4.57
CA ARG A 169 -13.06 -9.35 5.76
C ARG A 169 -14.31 -10.15 6.14
N LYS A 170 -14.36 -10.59 7.41
CA LYS A 170 -15.57 -11.18 7.96
C LYS A 170 -16.43 -9.99 8.38
N ASN A 171 -17.55 -9.76 7.71
CA ASN A 171 -18.54 -8.83 8.26
C ASN A 171 -18.93 -9.33 9.66
N PRO A 172 -18.99 -8.45 10.67
CA PRO A 172 -19.55 -8.81 11.97
C PRO A 172 -20.99 -9.33 11.83
#